data_AF-A0A3N5Q9N3-F1
#
_entry.id   AF-A0A3N5Q9N3-F1
#
_cell.length_a   1.000
_cell.length_b   1.000
_cell.length_c   1.000
_cell.angle_alpha   90.00
_cell.angle_beta   90.00
_cell.angle_gamma   90.00
#
_symmetry.space_group_name_H-M   'P 1'
#
loop_
_entity.id
_entity.type
_entity.pdbx_description
1 polymer ?
#
loop_
_entity_poly.entity_id
_entity_poly.type
_entity_poly.pdbx_seq_one_letter_code
_entity_poly.pdbx_strand_id
1 'polypeptide(L)'
;MRRCMPKRNPKSKTSADVIDALKSASLDIDALVSRVDKRLGEDLYWFPVRHHSPAIARHLTDCIRQRKPKVIFIEGPHEAQNMIEFLIDAKTKPPVAIYSSFRNDNAVAASPTGEPATPPRYSVWYPMVSYSPEYVAMLTAGQVGTKTVFIDLPHYALDADVPASDGQAPARPPHRRDLDEIAPASDFYRLLAKAAGHRTWQETWDRLFETPRPADSYETIRRDIAVFCAAVRATTHPESLIADGTLARERFMWRTIRQTLGDMKLSPGDAMVVCGGFHIFLDQNDPSPPPAVPPGTLSVTVAPYSYFRISELSGYGAGNRAPRFYELCFEHHSAGIGQDQVVIDYVIEVIKECRRRGQMLSSADAIGTTQHAMMLARLRGRKDPVLDDIYDALITCCCKGNPKTDATGLLEAIDEVNIGTRLGRVTDRIGRLPIVSDFYEQLARHELEEVAAREKVVTYTLDKRQPKDAARSALLHRLIFL
;
A
#
# COMPACT_ATOMS: atom_id res chain seq x y z
N MET A 1 33.40 36.97 -32.00
CA MET A 1 32.96 35.60 -32.34
C MET A 1 33.74 34.57 -31.53
N ARG A 2 33.18 34.08 -30.41
CA ARG A 2 33.58 32.79 -29.82
C ARG A 2 32.28 32.06 -29.51
N ARG A 3 31.92 31.10 -30.38
CA ARG A 3 30.77 30.22 -30.21
C ARG A 3 30.99 29.39 -28.96
N CYS A 4 30.18 29.62 -27.94
CA CYS A 4 30.06 28.72 -26.80
C CYS A 4 29.42 27.42 -27.34
N MET A 5 30.21 26.35 -27.48
CA MET A 5 29.66 25.05 -27.86
C MET A 5 28.78 24.50 -26.73
N PRO A 6 27.64 23.88 -27.05
CA PRO A 6 26.82 23.20 -26.05
C PRO A 6 27.64 22.04 -25.45
N LYS A 7 27.73 22.00 -24.12
CA LYS A 7 28.26 20.83 -23.41
C LYS A 7 27.42 19.62 -23.83
N ARG A 8 28.08 18.58 -24.35
CA ARG A 8 27.48 17.29 -24.71
C ARG A 8 26.62 16.78 -23.54
N ASN A 9 25.37 16.42 -23.83
CA ASN A 9 24.52 15.64 -22.91
C ASN A 9 25.31 14.42 -22.39
N PRO A 10 25.16 14.05 -21.11
CA PRO A 10 25.69 12.78 -20.64
C PRO A 10 25.04 11.68 -21.49
N LYS A 11 25.89 10.88 -22.18
CA LYS A 11 25.43 9.76 -23.00
C LYS A 11 24.52 8.87 -22.13
N SER A 12 23.31 8.57 -22.60
CA SER A 12 22.49 7.52 -22.00
C SER A 12 23.31 6.24 -22.02
N LYS A 13 23.52 5.63 -20.85
CA LYS A 13 24.17 4.34 -20.76
C LYS A 13 23.39 3.32 -21.57
N THR A 14 24.09 2.51 -22.36
CA THR A 14 23.47 1.42 -23.13
C THR A 14 23.03 0.30 -22.18
N SER A 15 22.11 -0.58 -22.59
CA SER A 15 21.70 -1.74 -21.77
C SER A 15 22.89 -2.60 -21.35
N ALA A 16 23.95 -2.65 -22.16
CA ALA A 16 25.21 -3.34 -21.84
C ALA A 16 25.93 -2.70 -20.65
N ASP A 17 25.99 -1.37 -20.58
CA ASP A 17 26.63 -0.65 -19.46
C ASP A 17 25.89 -0.85 -18.13
N VAL A 18 24.57 -1.10 -18.18
CA VAL A 18 23.74 -1.41 -17.01
C VAL A 18 23.97 -2.85 -16.57
N ILE A 19 23.99 -3.78 -17.52
CA ILE A 19 24.29 -5.19 -17.26
C ILE A 19 25.68 -5.36 -16.63
N ASP A 20 26.69 -4.66 -17.15
CA ASP A 20 28.05 -4.71 -16.60
C ASP A 20 28.12 -4.07 -15.20
N ALA A 21 27.37 -2.99 -14.96
CA ALA A 21 27.25 -2.40 -13.63
C ALA A 21 26.55 -3.35 -12.63
N LEU A 22 25.51 -4.06 -13.05
CA LEU A 22 24.81 -5.06 -12.22
C LEU A 22 25.69 -6.28 -11.91
N LYS A 23 26.47 -6.75 -12.89
CA LYS A 23 27.50 -7.79 -12.68
C LYS A 23 28.58 -7.32 -11.70
N SER A 24 28.98 -6.06 -11.76
CA SER A 24 29.95 -5.47 -10.83
C SER A 24 29.40 -5.27 -9.41
N ALA A 25 28.07 -5.28 -9.25
CA ALA A 25 27.36 -5.23 -7.97
C ALA A 25 27.06 -6.63 -7.41
N SER A 26 27.78 -7.65 -7.88
CA SER A 26 27.66 -9.05 -7.43
C SER A 26 26.31 -9.72 -7.72
N LEU A 27 25.53 -9.20 -8.67
CA LEU A 27 24.29 -9.85 -9.09
C LEU A 27 24.56 -10.84 -10.24
N ASP A 28 24.46 -12.13 -9.94
CA ASP A 28 24.48 -13.20 -10.96
C ASP A 28 23.13 -13.22 -11.69
N ILE A 29 23.10 -12.66 -12.90
CA ILE A 29 21.88 -12.52 -13.71
C ILE A 29 21.34 -13.88 -14.14
N ASP A 30 22.21 -14.82 -14.51
CA ASP A 30 21.77 -16.14 -14.99
C ASP A 30 21.18 -16.95 -13.84
N ALA A 31 21.80 -16.90 -12.66
CA ALA A 31 21.25 -17.50 -11.45
C ALA A 31 19.93 -16.85 -11.02
N LEU A 32 19.80 -15.52 -11.18
CA LEU A 32 18.57 -14.78 -10.90
C LEU A 32 17.43 -15.25 -11.81
N VAL A 33 17.66 -15.27 -13.13
CA VAL A 33 16.66 -15.70 -14.12
C VAL A 33 16.27 -17.15 -13.88
N SER A 34 17.24 -18.03 -13.65
CA SER A 34 16.98 -19.44 -13.32
C SER A 34 16.13 -19.59 -12.05
N ARG A 35 16.39 -18.80 -11.01
CA ARG A 35 15.57 -18.78 -9.77
C ARG A 35 14.14 -18.32 -10.04
N VAL A 36 13.94 -17.29 -10.86
CA VAL A 36 12.62 -16.81 -11.26
C VAL A 36 11.89 -17.87 -12.08
N ASP A 37 12.54 -18.45 -13.09
CA ASP A 37 11.96 -19.49 -13.93
C ASP A 37 11.52 -20.71 -13.12
N LYS A 38 12.38 -21.16 -12.20
CA LYS A 38 12.05 -22.24 -11.27
C LYS A 38 10.82 -21.89 -10.44
N ARG A 39 10.80 -20.71 -9.79
CA ARG A 39 9.70 -20.30 -8.91
C ARG A 39 8.37 -20.17 -9.68
N LEU A 40 8.41 -19.54 -10.85
CA LEU A 40 7.23 -19.27 -11.65
C LEU A 40 6.72 -20.49 -12.43
N GLY A 41 7.55 -21.53 -12.57
CA GLY A 41 7.22 -22.82 -13.16
C GLY A 41 6.78 -23.90 -12.16
N GLU A 42 6.67 -23.59 -10.87
CA GLU A 42 6.08 -24.49 -9.87
C GLU A 42 4.59 -24.73 -10.15
N ASP A 43 4.10 -25.92 -9.76
CA ASP A 43 2.66 -26.23 -9.83
C ASP A 43 1.83 -25.27 -8.97
N LEU A 44 2.34 -24.90 -7.78
CA LEU A 44 1.73 -23.85 -6.96
C LEU A 44 1.91 -22.50 -7.66
N TYR A 45 0.80 -21.85 -7.99
CA TYR A 45 0.86 -20.64 -8.80
C TYR A 45 1.16 -19.39 -7.96
N TRP A 46 2.39 -18.87 -8.03
CA TRP A 46 2.81 -17.65 -7.35
C TRP A 46 2.53 -16.39 -8.18
N PHE A 47 1.80 -15.44 -7.60
CA PHE A 47 1.54 -14.14 -8.20
C PHE A 47 2.03 -13.01 -7.27
N PRO A 48 3.15 -12.35 -7.60
CA PRO A 48 3.71 -11.29 -6.78
C PRO A 48 2.89 -10.00 -6.91
N VAL A 49 2.74 -9.29 -5.80
CA VAL A 49 2.02 -8.02 -5.76
C VAL A 49 2.79 -6.92 -5.02
N ARG A 50 2.31 -5.69 -5.16
CA ARG A 50 2.55 -4.56 -4.25
C ARG A 50 1.18 -4.10 -3.74
N HIS A 51 1.04 -3.88 -2.43
CA HIS A 51 -0.25 -3.75 -1.72
C HIS A 51 -1.23 -2.69 -2.26
N HIS A 52 -0.74 -1.68 -2.97
CA HIS A 52 -1.56 -0.57 -3.50
C HIS A 52 -1.34 -0.33 -5.00
N SER A 53 -1.07 -1.39 -5.77
CA SER A 53 -0.84 -1.30 -7.21
C SER A 53 -2.10 -1.51 -8.06
N PRO A 54 -2.65 -0.45 -8.69
CA PRO A 54 -3.84 -0.59 -9.53
C PRO A 54 -3.62 -1.45 -10.78
N ALA A 55 -2.45 -1.38 -11.43
CA ALA A 55 -2.19 -2.21 -12.60
C ALA A 55 -2.12 -3.70 -12.24
N ILE A 56 -1.44 -4.03 -11.13
CA ILE A 56 -1.35 -5.41 -10.64
C ILE A 56 -2.73 -5.94 -10.27
N ALA A 57 -3.54 -5.16 -9.56
CA ALA A 57 -4.89 -5.56 -9.17
C ALA A 57 -5.77 -5.90 -10.39
N ARG A 58 -5.66 -5.12 -11.47
CA ARG A 58 -6.34 -5.41 -12.74
C ARG A 58 -5.88 -6.74 -13.34
N HIS A 59 -4.58 -6.95 -13.49
CA HIS A 59 -4.02 -8.19 -14.03
C HIS A 59 -4.35 -9.42 -13.16
N LEU A 60 -4.41 -9.24 -11.85
CA LEU A 60 -4.78 -10.27 -10.90
C LEU A 60 -6.24 -10.70 -11.07
N THR A 61 -7.14 -9.77 -11.37
CA THR A 61 -8.55 -10.07 -11.70
C THR A 61 -8.64 -11.02 -12.89
N ASP A 62 -7.93 -10.69 -13.99
CA ASP A 62 -7.91 -11.51 -15.21
C ASP A 62 -7.32 -12.90 -14.93
N CYS A 63 -6.20 -12.93 -14.19
CA CYS A 63 -5.53 -14.16 -13.79
C CYS A 63 -6.46 -15.10 -13.01
N ILE A 64 -7.14 -14.60 -11.96
CA ILE A 64 -8.03 -15.42 -11.12
C ILE A 64 -9.22 -15.93 -11.94
N ARG A 65 -9.82 -15.08 -12.79
CA ARG A 65 -10.96 -15.48 -13.64
C ARG A 65 -10.60 -16.54 -14.67
N GLN A 66 -9.39 -16.48 -15.22
CA GLN A 66 -8.91 -17.46 -16.20
C GLN A 66 -8.47 -18.76 -15.53
N ARG A 67 -7.73 -18.69 -14.41
CA ARG A 67 -7.18 -19.88 -13.75
C ARG A 67 -8.19 -20.62 -12.88
N LYS A 68 -9.14 -19.91 -12.27
CA LYS A 68 -10.15 -20.46 -11.35
C LYS A 68 -9.57 -21.44 -10.32
N PRO A 69 -8.55 -21.03 -9.53
CA PRO A 69 -7.98 -21.90 -8.52
C PRO A 69 -9.04 -22.31 -7.49
N LYS A 70 -8.89 -23.47 -6.86
CA LYS A 70 -9.79 -23.92 -5.78
C LYS A 70 -9.54 -23.18 -4.48
N VAL A 71 -8.31 -22.71 -4.26
CA VAL A 71 -7.92 -21.88 -3.12
C VAL A 71 -6.91 -20.81 -3.52
N ILE A 72 -7.09 -19.59 -2.98
CA ILE A 72 -6.13 -18.48 -3.07
C ILE A 72 -5.61 -18.18 -1.67
N PHE A 73 -4.30 -18.26 -1.51
CA PHE A 73 -3.58 -17.82 -0.33
C PHE A 73 -3.20 -16.35 -0.48
N ILE A 74 -3.53 -15.51 0.51
CA ILE A 74 -3.31 -14.06 0.45
C ILE A 74 -2.42 -13.65 1.62
N GLU A 75 -1.39 -12.85 1.36
CA GLU A 75 -0.64 -12.15 2.41
C GLU A 75 -1.56 -11.18 3.15
N GLY A 76 -2.16 -11.69 4.21
CA GLY A 76 -3.00 -10.96 5.14
C GLY A 76 -2.95 -11.63 6.51
N PRO A 77 -3.39 -10.92 7.55
CA PRO A 77 -3.29 -11.37 8.93
C PRO A 77 -4.10 -12.66 9.14
N HIS A 78 -3.43 -13.75 9.46
CA HIS A 78 -4.05 -15.06 9.66
C HIS A 78 -5.20 -15.02 10.67
N GLU A 79 -5.07 -14.22 11.72
CA GLU A 79 -6.06 -14.05 12.77
C GLU A 79 -7.35 -13.36 12.30
N ALA A 80 -7.34 -12.72 11.13
CA ALA A 80 -8.49 -12.02 10.56
C ALA A 80 -9.24 -12.84 9.51
N GLN A 81 -9.02 -14.16 9.43
CA GLN A 81 -9.65 -15.02 8.42
C GLN A 81 -11.18 -14.86 8.33
N ASN A 82 -11.86 -14.72 9.49
CA ASN A 82 -13.31 -14.55 9.55
C ASN A 82 -13.78 -13.14 9.12
N MET A 83 -12.86 -12.19 8.92
CA MET A 83 -13.20 -10.84 8.49
C MET A 83 -13.41 -10.71 6.99
N ILE A 84 -12.98 -11.71 6.20
CA ILE A 84 -13.07 -11.67 4.74
C ILE A 84 -14.52 -11.47 4.28
N GLU A 85 -15.49 -12.12 4.91
CA GLU A 85 -16.90 -11.98 4.52
C GLU A 85 -17.43 -10.54 4.66
N PHE A 86 -16.91 -9.76 5.61
CA PHE A 86 -17.28 -8.37 5.80
C PHE A 86 -16.53 -7.44 4.85
N LEU A 87 -15.28 -7.77 4.50
CA LEU A 87 -14.49 -7.03 3.52
C LEU A 87 -15.14 -7.08 2.12
N ILE A 88 -15.62 -8.26 1.72
CA ILE A 88 -16.23 -8.49 0.40
C ILE A 88 -17.75 -8.25 0.36
N ASP A 89 -18.36 -7.88 1.48
CA ASP A 89 -19.78 -7.55 1.53
C ASP A 89 -20.09 -6.36 0.61
N ALA A 90 -21.19 -6.45 -0.14
CA ALA A 90 -21.54 -5.44 -1.14
C ALA A 90 -21.75 -4.02 -0.56
N LYS A 91 -22.05 -3.91 0.75
CA LYS A 91 -22.19 -2.62 1.46
C LYS A 91 -20.86 -2.07 1.97
N THR A 92 -19.81 -2.89 2.01
CA THR A 92 -18.45 -2.44 2.32
C THR A 92 -17.85 -1.76 1.08
N LYS A 93 -17.33 -0.55 1.27
CA LYS A 93 -16.73 0.29 0.23
C LYS A 93 -15.38 0.81 0.73
N PRO A 94 -14.25 0.39 0.15
CA PRO A 94 -12.94 0.93 0.51
C PRO A 94 -12.86 2.47 0.36
N PRO A 95 -11.96 3.14 1.08
CA PRO A 95 -10.90 2.56 1.91
C PRO A 95 -11.37 1.95 3.24
N VAL A 96 -10.89 0.76 3.55
CA VAL A 96 -11.18 0.08 4.83
C VAL A 96 -9.89 -0.50 5.38
N ALA A 97 -9.87 -0.82 6.67
CA ALA A 97 -8.71 -1.47 7.26
C ALA A 97 -9.14 -2.59 8.20
N ILE A 98 -8.41 -3.70 8.16
CA ILE A 98 -8.47 -4.68 9.25
C ILE A 98 -7.73 -4.06 10.43
N TYR A 99 -8.38 -4.02 11.58
CA TYR A 99 -7.76 -3.65 12.85
C TYR A 99 -7.59 -4.92 13.68
N SER A 100 -6.35 -5.19 14.09
CA SER A 100 -6.01 -6.31 14.98
C SER A 100 -5.42 -5.74 16.26
N SER A 101 -5.94 -6.14 17.41
CA SER A 101 -5.45 -5.77 18.74
C SER A 101 -5.29 -7.01 19.60
N PHE A 102 -4.09 -7.21 20.11
CA PHE A 102 -3.72 -8.32 20.98
C PHE A 102 -3.28 -7.79 22.35
N ARG A 103 -3.75 -8.43 23.41
CA ARG A 103 -3.30 -8.20 24.79
C ARG A 103 -2.72 -9.50 25.33
N ASN A 104 -1.45 -9.45 25.74
CA ASN A 104 -0.79 -10.60 26.35
C ASN A 104 -1.15 -10.68 27.84
N ASP A 105 -2.24 -11.38 28.17
CA ASP A 105 -2.75 -11.49 29.54
C ASP A 105 -1.76 -12.15 30.52
N ASN A 106 -0.78 -12.90 29.99
CA ASN A 106 0.23 -13.61 30.79
C ASN A 106 1.50 -12.78 31.04
N ALA A 107 1.73 -11.70 30.28
CA ALA A 107 2.87 -10.80 30.45
C ALA A 107 2.52 -9.70 31.46
N VAL A 108 2.57 -10.04 32.75
CA VAL A 108 2.42 -9.07 33.84
C VAL A 108 3.82 -8.64 34.28
N ALA A 109 4.33 -7.54 33.73
CA ALA A 109 5.63 -7.00 34.16
C ALA A 109 5.50 -6.36 35.54
N ALA A 110 6.23 -6.82 36.56
CA ALA A 110 6.15 -6.22 37.90
C ALA A 110 6.37 -4.69 37.84
N SER A 111 5.38 -3.90 38.29
CA SER A 111 5.53 -2.45 38.34
C SER A 111 6.45 -2.07 39.51
N PRO A 112 7.52 -1.29 39.31
CA PRO A 112 8.36 -0.80 40.40
C PRO A 112 7.61 0.13 41.38
N THR A 113 6.40 0.60 41.03
CA THR A 113 5.57 1.49 41.86
C THR A 113 4.46 0.75 42.63
N GLY A 114 4.34 -0.58 42.53
CA GLY A 114 3.29 -1.35 43.19
C GLY A 114 1.89 -1.21 42.57
N GLU A 115 1.77 -0.50 41.44
CA GLU A 115 0.54 -0.46 40.65
C GLU A 115 0.31 -1.79 39.91
N PRO A 116 -0.96 -2.21 39.67
CA PRO A 116 -1.25 -3.37 38.86
C PRO A 116 -0.65 -3.18 37.46
N ALA A 117 0.26 -4.07 37.07
CA ALA A 117 0.87 -3.98 35.76
C ALA A 117 -0.21 -4.16 34.69
N THR A 118 -0.34 -3.18 33.80
CA THR A 118 -1.25 -3.31 32.67
C THR A 118 -0.59 -4.25 31.65
N PRO A 119 -1.25 -5.35 31.26
CA PRO A 119 -0.69 -6.26 30.27
C PRO A 119 -0.41 -5.52 28.96
N PRO A 120 0.72 -5.81 28.28
CA PRO A 120 1.10 -5.11 27.07
C PRO A 120 0.06 -5.35 25.97
N ARG A 121 -0.23 -4.28 25.22
CA ARG A 121 -1.16 -4.29 24.09
C ARG A 121 -0.41 -3.95 22.81
N TYR A 122 -0.69 -4.73 21.77
CA TYR A 122 -0.11 -4.59 20.45
C TYR A 122 -1.25 -4.42 19.45
N SER A 123 -1.21 -3.37 18.63
CA SER A 123 -2.25 -3.15 17.62
C SER A 123 -1.67 -2.72 16.29
N VAL A 124 -2.32 -3.14 15.22
CA VAL A 124 -1.91 -2.87 13.85
C VAL A 124 -3.13 -2.63 12.96
N TRP A 125 -2.91 -1.88 11.89
CA TRP A 125 -3.90 -1.60 10.86
C TRP A 125 -3.39 -2.16 9.52
N TYR A 126 -4.25 -2.89 8.81
CA TYR A 126 -4.01 -3.37 7.45
C TYR A 126 -4.97 -2.66 6.50
N PRO A 127 -4.63 -1.46 6.02
CA PRO A 127 -5.48 -0.69 5.12
C PRO A 127 -5.55 -1.31 3.73
N MET A 128 -6.71 -1.16 3.10
CA MET A 128 -6.99 -1.63 1.76
C MET A 128 -7.80 -0.58 1.01
N VAL A 129 -7.47 -0.38 -0.25
CA VAL A 129 -8.21 0.44 -1.21
C VAL A 129 -8.90 -0.44 -2.25
N SER A 130 -9.77 0.17 -3.05
CA SER A 130 -10.54 -0.52 -4.12
C SER A 130 -9.64 -1.28 -5.11
N TYR A 131 -8.39 -0.84 -5.24
CA TYR A 131 -7.36 -1.39 -6.11
C TYR A 131 -6.19 -2.04 -5.37
N SER A 132 -6.35 -2.38 -4.07
CA SER A 132 -5.38 -3.24 -3.40
C SER A 132 -5.45 -4.65 -3.99
N PRO A 133 -4.35 -5.25 -4.49
CA PRO A 133 -4.39 -6.58 -5.08
C PRO A 133 -4.98 -7.65 -4.16
N GLU A 134 -4.73 -7.57 -2.85
CA GLU A 134 -5.30 -8.46 -1.83
C GLU A 134 -6.82 -8.34 -1.75
N TYR A 135 -7.32 -7.09 -1.75
CA TYR A 135 -8.76 -6.81 -1.74
C TYR A 135 -9.44 -7.30 -3.02
N VAL A 136 -8.83 -7.03 -4.18
CA VAL A 136 -9.31 -7.50 -5.48
C VAL A 136 -9.25 -9.02 -5.60
N ALA A 137 -8.24 -9.67 -5.03
CA ALA A 137 -8.17 -11.13 -4.96
C ALA A 137 -9.35 -11.69 -4.16
N MET A 138 -9.65 -11.13 -2.97
CA MET A 138 -10.80 -11.56 -2.17
C MET A 138 -12.13 -11.36 -2.89
N LEU A 139 -12.34 -10.18 -3.49
CA LEU A 139 -13.56 -9.91 -4.26
C LEU A 139 -13.73 -10.87 -5.44
N THR A 140 -12.66 -11.05 -6.22
CA THR A 140 -12.70 -11.89 -7.42
C THR A 140 -12.88 -13.36 -7.05
N ALA A 141 -12.21 -13.82 -5.99
CA ALA A 141 -12.38 -15.18 -5.46
C ALA A 141 -13.84 -15.46 -5.08
N GLY A 142 -14.49 -14.53 -4.38
CA GLY A 142 -15.90 -14.62 -4.04
C GLY A 142 -16.82 -14.70 -5.28
N GLN A 143 -16.49 -13.98 -6.35
CA GLN A 143 -17.25 -14.02 -7.61
C GLN A 143 -17.11 -15.35 -8.36
N VAL A 144 -15.95 -16.01 -8.28
CA VAL A 144 -15.70 -17.28 -8.98
C VAL A 144 -15.87 -18.53 -8.10
N GLY A 145 -16.23 -18.36 -6.82
CA GLY A 145 -16.44 -19.45 -5.87
C GLY A 145 -15.14 -20.07 -5.32
N THR A 146 -14.04 -19.33 -5.32
CA THR A 146 -12.74 -19.77 -4.80
C THR A 146 -12.61 -19.46 -3.32
N LYS A 147 -12.05 -20.39 -2.53
CA LYS A 147 -11.75 -20.15 -1.11
C LYS A 147 -10.54 -19.25 -0.95
N THR A 148 -10.59 -18.32 -0.01
CA THR A 148 -9.46 -17.43 0.34
C THR A 148 -8.91 -17.76 1.71
N VAL A 149 -7.59 -17.78 1.86
CA VAL A 149 -6.91 -18.06 3.13
C VAL A 149 -5.83 -17.02 3.40
N PHE A 150 -5.90 -16.36 4.55
CA PHE A 150 -4.83 -15.48 5.02
C PHE A 150 -3.67 -16.28 5.60
N ILE A 151 -2.46 -15.95 5.13
CA ILE A 151 -1.25 -16.75 5.40
C ILE A 151 -0.16 -15.98 6.15
N ASP A 152 -0.30 -14.70 6.44
CA ASP A 152 0.77 -13.95 7.12
C ASP A 152 0.76 -14.20 8.63
N LEU A 153 1.95 -14.14 9.22
CA LEU A 153 2.16 -14.32 10.66
C LEU A 153 1.45 -13.19 11.43
N PRO A 154 0.61 -13.51 12.43
CA PRO A 154 -0.03 -12.52 13.28
C PRO A 154 0.98 -11.50 13.84
N HIS A 155 0.62 -10.21 13.88
CA HIS A 155 1.59 -9.14 14.18
C HIS A 155 2.33 -9.39 15.50
N TYR A 156 1.54 -9.75 16.51
CA TYR A 156 1.94 -9.96 17.89
C TYR A 156 2.78 -11.23 18.14
N ALA A 157 2.92 -12.12 17.16
CA ALA A 157 3.72 -13.34 17.32
C ALA A 157 5.25 -13.09 17.24
N LEU A 158 5.68 -11.96 16.68
CA LEU A 158 7.07 -11.52 16.77
C LEU A 158 7.36 -10.76 18.07
N ASP A 159 6.32 -10.25 18.72
CA ASP A 159 6.45 -9.28 19.81
C ASP A 159 6.36 -9.91 21.21
N ALA A 160 5.70 -11.07 21.34
CA ALA A 160 5.38 -11.66 22.64
C ALA A 160 6.49 -12.51 23.28
N ASP A 161 7.52 -12.88 22.52
CA ASP A 161 8.62 -13.75 22.98
C ASP A 161 9.89 -12.97 23.37
N VAL A 162 9.85 -11.63 23.43
CA VAL A 162 10.97 -10.84 23.97
C VAL A 162 10.86 -10.81 25.49
N PRO A 163 11.70 -11.54 26.26
CA PRO A 163 11.73 -11.37 27.70
C PRO A 163 12.19 -9.94 27.99
N ALA A 164 11.51 -9.26 28.90
CA ALA A 164 12.01 -7.99 29.45
C ALA A 164 13.36 -8.29 30.13
N SER A 165 14.48 -7.99 29.46
CA SER A 165 15.79 -8.08 30.09
C SER A 165 15.86 -7.04 31.21
N ASP A 166 16.33 -7.45 32.38
CA ASP A 166 16.51 -6.67 33.60
C ASP A 166 16.61 -5.14 33.36
N GLY A 167 15.48 -4.44 33.58
CA GLY A 167 15.42 -2.98 33.66
C GLY A 167 15.47 -2.19 32.35
N GLN A 168 15.42 -2.84 31.17
CA GLN A 168 15.26 -2.12 29.90
C GLN A 168 13.80 -2.10 29.45
N ALA A 169 13.31 -0.93 29.03
CA ALA A 169 12.00 -0.78 28.40
C ALA A 169 11.84 -1.81 27.28
N PRO A 170 10.63 -2.36 27.05
CA PRO A 170 10.40 -3.37 26.02
C PRO A 170 11.02 -2.90 24.71
N ALA A 171 11.87 -3.72 24.11
CA ALA A 171 12.50 -3.42 22.83
C ALA A 171 11.40 -3.02 21.84
N ARG A 172 11.59 -1.88 21.17
CA ARG A 172 10.67 -1.40 20.13
C ARG A 172 10.43 -2.54 19.15
N PRO A 173 9.17 -2.86 18.79
CA PRO A 173 8.87 -4.03 17.98
C PRO A 173 9.66 -3.99 16.67
N PRO A 174 10.08 -5.15 16.13
CA PRO A 174 10.77 -5.19 14.85
C PRO A 174 9.90 -4.52 13.78
N HIS A 175 10.46 -3.52 13.10
CA HIS A 175 9.78 -2.80 12.04
C HIS A 175 9.58 -3.74 10.85
N ARG A 176 8.34 -4.20 10.64
CA ARG A 176 7.98 -5.02 9.46
C ARG A 176 8.08 -4.14 8.22
N ARG A 177 9.22 -4.23 7.55
CA ARG A 177 9.45 -3.50 6.29
C ARG A 177 8.77 -4.23 5.15
N ASP A 178 8.10 -3.47 4.31
CA ASP A 178 7.53 -3.97 3.05
C ASP A 178 8.48 -3.67 1.87
N LEU A 179 8.00 -3.95 0.66
CA LEU A 179 8.75 -3.67 -0.56
C LEU A 179 9.04 -2.18 -0.76
N ASP A 180 8.16 -1.29 -0.32
CA ASP A 180 8.30 0.16 -0.45
C ASP A 180 9.42 0.71 0.43
N GLU A 181 9.79 0.01 1.51
CA GLU A 181 10.96 0.33 2.34
C GLU A 181 12.22 -0.44 1.93
N ILE A 182 12.09 -1.72 1.55
CA ILE A 182 13.22 -2.58 1.22
C ILE A 182 13.81 -2.20 -0.14
N ALA A 183 12.98 -1.99 -1.16
CA ALA A 183 13.46 -1.75 -2.52
C ALA A 183 14.33 -0.48 -2.62
N PRO A 184 13.96 0.68 -2.06
CA PRO A 184 14.80 1.88 -2.08
C PRO A 184 16.18 1.70 -1.43
N ALA A 185 16.28 0.79 -0.46
CA ALA A 185 17.53 0.48 0.24
C ALA A 185 18.41 -0.53 -0.52
N SER A 186 17.87 -1.24 -1.52
CA SER A 186 18.60 -2.26 -2.28
C SER A 186 19.56 -1.68 -3.32
N ASP A 187 20.70 -2.33 -3.51
CA ASP A 187 21.68 -1.89 -4.51
C ASP A 187 21.17 -2.07 -5.95
N PHE A 188 20.36 -3.11 -6.19
CA PHE A 188 19.71 -3.30 -7.47
C PHE A 188 18.88 -2.08 -7.88
N TYR A 189 17.97 -1.62 -7.02
CA TYR A 189 17.15 -0.44 -7.30
C TYR A 189 18.01 0.80 -7.53
N ARG A 190 19.02 1.05 -6.68
CA ARG A 190 19.88 2.25 -6.82
C ARG A 190 20.59 2.30 -8.17
N LEU A 191 21.07 1.16 -8.65
CA LEU A 191 21.70 1.05 -9.96
C LEU A 191 20.68 1.21 -11.10
N LEU A 192 19.52 0.56 -10.99
CA LEU A 192 18.43 0.66 -11.96
C LEU A 192 17.95 2.10 -12.10
N ALA A 193 17.61 2.76 -10.99
CA ALA A 193 17.14 4.14 -10.96
C ALA A 193 18.18 5.09 -11.56
N LYS A 194 19.46 4.94 -11.20
CA LYS A 194 20.56 5.74 -11.76
C LYS A 194 20.73 5.52 -13.26
N ALA A 195 20.64 4.28 -13.72
CA ALA A 195 20.76 3.95 -15.14
C ALA A 195 19.59 4.48 -15.98
N ALA A 196 18.38 4.34 -15.46
CA ALA A 196 17.15 4.77 -16.12
C ALA A 196 16.86 6.29 -15.94
N GLY A 197 17.63 6.97 -15.10
CA GLY A 197 17.43 8.40 -14.80
C GLY A 197 16.16 8.68 -14.01
N HIS A 198 15.74 7.74 -13.15
CA HIS A 198 14.59 7.89 -12.27
C HIS A 198 14.99 8.64 -11.00
N ARG A 199 14.12 9.54 -10.54
CA ARG A 199 14.39 10.44 -9.39
C ARG A 199 14.00 9.79 -8.08
N THR A 200 12.91 9.04 -8.07
CA THR A 200 12.32 8.44 -6.87
C THR A 200 11.92 6.99 -7.07
N TRP A 201 11.63 6.31 -5.96
CA TRP A 201 11.16 4.93 -5.94
C TRP A 201 9.80 4.82 -6.63
N GLN A 202 8.89 5.72 -6.29
CA GLN A 202 7.54 5.79 -6.79
C GLN A 202 7.53 6.08 -8.30
N GLU A 203 8.40 6.97 -8.78
CA GLU A 203 8.59 7.19 -10.22
C GLU A 203 9.09 5.92 -10.92
N THR A 204 10.01 5.19 -10.30
CA THR A 204 10.52 3.92 -10.85
C THR A 204 9.42 2.88 -10.95
N TRP A 205 8.64 2.72 -9.89
CA TRP A 205 7.54 1.77 -9.84
C TRP A 205 6.48 2.09 -10.90
N ASP A 206 6.01 3.33 -10.98
CA ASP A 206 4.96 3.73 -11.92
C ASP A 206 5.37 3.51 -13.38
N ARG A 207 6.63 3.82 -13.69
CA ARG A 207 7.20 3.65 -15.04
C ARG A 207 7.34 2.19 -15.43
N LEU A 208 7.62 1.30 -14.48
CA LEU A 208 7.84 -0.12 -14.76
C LEU A 208 6.55 -0.91 -14.78
N PHE A 209 5.60 -0.60 -13.88
CA PHE A 209 4.51 -1.51 -13.55
C PHE A 209 3.10 -0.89 -13.58
N GLU A 210 2.92 0.42 -13.38
CA GLU A 210 1.56 1.00 -13.26
C GLU A 210 0.94 1.45 -14.59
N THR A 211 1.77 1.72 -15.59
CA THR A 211 1.29 2.21 -16.88
C THR A 211 0.99 1.03 -17.81
N PRO A 212 -0.22 0.93 -18.40
CA PRO A 212 -0.54 -0.18 -19.31
C PRO A 212 0.38 -0.22 -20.53
N ARG A 213 0.87 -1.41 -20.89
CA ARG A 213 1.66 -1.64 -22.10
C ARG A 213 0.82 -2.47 -23.10
N PRO A 214 0.92 -2.22 -24.43
CA PRO A 214 0.08 -2.88 -25.43
C PRO A 214 0.12 -4.42 -25.45
N ALA A 215 1.18 -5.03 -24.92
CA ALA A 215 1.39 -6.49 -24.88
C ALA A 215 1.25 -7.07 -23.45
N ASP A 216 0.69 -6.33 -22.50
CA ASP A 216 0.59 -6.78 -21.12
C ASP A 216 -0.43 -7.90 -20.95
N SER A 217 0.07 -9.12 -20.83
CA SER A 217 -0.64 -10.23 -20.20
C SER A 217 -0.35 -10.26 -18.70
N TYR A 218 -1.23 -10.89 -17.91
CA TYR A 218 -0.94 -11.11 -16.49
C TYR A 218 0.32 -11.97 -16.27
N GLU A 219 0.69 -12.86 -17.20
CA GLU A 219 1.95 -13.64 -17.09
C GLU A 219 3.19 -12.78 -17.34
N THR A 220 3.11 -11.82 -18.27
CA THR A 220 4.21 -10.88 -18.54
C THR A 220 4.47 -10.02 -17.31
N ILE A 221 3.42 -9.43 -16.74
CA ILE A 221 3.53 -8.60 -15.54
C ILE A 221 3.98 -9.44 -14.33
N ARG A 222 3.43 -10.65 -14.16
CA ARG A 222 3.86 -11.59 -13.12
C ARG A 222 5.35 -11.86 -13.19
N ARG A 223 5.90 -12.10 -14.40
CA ARG A 223 7.33 -12.32 -14.61
C ARG A 223 8.14 -11.07 -14.30
N ASP A 224 7.75 -9.90 -14.80
CA ASP A 224 8.51 -8.67 -14.62
C ASP A 224 8.65 -8.30 -13.13
N ILE A 225 7.55 -8.40 -12.37
CA ILE A 225 7.56 -8.14 -10.93
C ILE A 225 8.40 -9.19 -10.19
N ALA A 226 8.29 -10.47 -10.57
CA ALA A 226 9.09 -11.53 -9.96
C ALA A 226 10.59 -11.30 -10.19
N VAL A 227 11.00 -10.91 -11.40
CA VAL A 227 12.41 -10.56 -11.70
C VAL A 227 12.86 -9.38 -10.83
N PHE A 228 12.06 -8.32 -10.79
CA PHE A 228 12.37 -7.15 -9.98
C PHE A 228 12.54 -7.51 -8.50
N CYS A 229 11.58 -8.24 -7.93
CA CYS A 229 11.59 -8.61 -6.52
C CYS A 229 12.69 -9.63 -6.20
N ALA A 230 13.01 -10.54 -7.11
CA ALA A 230 14.16 -11.44 -6.97
C ALA A 230 15.46 -10.66 -6.85
N ALA A 231 15.62 -9.60 -7.67
CA ALA A 231 16.83 -8.80 -7.70
C ALA A 231 16.97 -7.91 -6.47
N VAL A 232 15.86 -7.30 -6.02
CA VAL A 232 15.80 -6.61 -4.72
C VAL A 232 16.18 -7.57 -3.60
N ARG A 233 15.59 -8.77 -3.54
CA ARG A 233 15.90 -9.76 -2.50
C ARG A 233 17.36 -10.22 -2.55
N ALA A 234 17.90 -10.47 -3.73
CA ALA A 234 19.29 -10.90 -3.91
C ALA A 234 20.32 -9.83 -3.49
N THR A 235 19.92 -8.56 -3.48
CA THR A 235 20.76 -7.42 -3.06
C THR A 235 20.34 -6.84 -1.71
N THR A 236 19.50 -7.56 -0.95
CA THR A 236 19.14 -7.23 0.43
C THR A 236 20.02 -8.03 1.38
N HIS A 237 20.60 -7.37 2.39
CA HIS A 237 21.47 -8.05 3.37
C HIS A 237 20.71 -9.12 4.17
N PRO A 238 21.25 -10.35 4.34
CA PRO A 238 20.57 -11.40 5.08
C PRO A 238 20.21 -11.04 6.53
N GLU A 239 21.06 -10.27 7.22
CA GLU A 239 20.80 -9.79 8.58
C GLU A 239 19.53 -8.93 8.66
N SER A 240 19.23 -8.18 7.59
CA SER A 240 18.02 -7.38 7.49
C SER A 240 16.76 -8.25 7.48
N LEU A 241 16.79 -9.40 6.81
CA LEU A 241 15.66 -10.34 6.71
C LEU A 241 15.33 -11.03 8.04
N ILE A 242 16.35 -11.17 8.89
CA ILE A 242 16.19 -11.71 10.24
C ILE A 242 15.62 -10.62 11.15
N ALA A 243 16.19 -9.42 11.09
CA ALA A 243 15.83 -8.31 11.97
C ALA A 243 14.39 -7.81 11.80
N ASP A 244 13.84 -7.82 10.58
CA ASP A 244 12.46 -7.40 10.31
C ASP A 244 11.42 -8.53 10.39
N GLY A 245 11.86 -9.74 10.75
CA GLY A 245 10.98 -10.91 10.91
C GLY A 245 10.52 -11.54 9.60
N THR A 246 11.08 -11.16 8.43
CA THR A 246 10.73 -11.73 7.13
C THR A 246 10.77 -13.26 7.12
N LEU A 247 11.86 -13.87 7.60
CA LEU A 247 11.99 -15.34 7.58
C LEU A 247 10.94 -16.03 8.47
N ALA A 248 10.59 -15.42 9.60
CA ALA A 248 9.57 -15.95 10.50
C ALA A 248 8.17 -15.91 9.85
N ARG A 249 7.85 -14.82 9.13
CA ARG A 249 6.63 -14.67 8.33
C ARG A 249 6.57 -15.72 7.22
N GLU A 250 7.66 -15.89 6.47
CA GLU A 250 7.77 -16.83 5.36
C GLU A 250 7.60 -18.30 5.79
N ARG A 251 8.19 -18.70 6.93
CA ARG A 251 7.96 -20.03 7.54
C ARG A 251 6.50 -20.24 7.89
N PHE A 252 5.84 -19.22 8.43
CA PHE A 252 4.44 -19.30 8.82
C PHE A 252 3.53 -19.39 7.59
N MET A 253 3.79 -18.58 6.57
CA MET A 253 3.12 -18.62 5.27
C MET A 253 3.20 -20.03 4.67
N TRP A 254 4.40 -20.58 4.57
CA TRP A 254 4.61 -21.89 3.95
C TRP A 254 3.96 -23.03 4.74
N ARG A 255 4.06 -23.01 6.08
CA ARG A 255 3.35 -23.98 6.94
C ARG A 255 1.84 -23.93 6.70
N THR A 256 1.26 -22.74 6.67
CA THR A 256 -0.19 -22.53 6.50
C THR A 256 -0.66 -23.02 5.13
N ILE A 257 0.11 -22.75 4.08
CA ILE A 257 -0.15 -23.26 2.72
C ILE A 257 -0.17 -24.79 2.73
N ARG A 258 0.89 -25.43 3.22
CA ARG A 258 1.02 -26.90 3.22
C ARG A 258 -0.09 -27.58 4.02
N GLN A 259 -0.38 -27.06 5.21
CA GLN A 259 -1.45 -27.59 6.06
C GLN A 259 -2.81 -27.48 5.37
N THR A 260 -3.13 -26.30 4.82
CA THR A 260 -4.41 -26.08 4.13
C THR A 260 -4.58 -26.99 2.92
N LEU A 261 -3.54 -27.18 2.11
CA LEU A 261 -3.58 -28.10 0.97
C LEU A 261 -3.83 -29.54 1.43
N GLY A 262 -3.17 -29.99 2.50
CA GLY A 262 -3.38 -31.30 3.10
C GLY A 262 -4.80 -31.49 3.62
N ASP A 263 -5.29 -30.55 4.43
CA ASP A 263 -6.62 -30.60 5.05
C ASP A 263 -7.73 -30.60 3.98
N MET A 264 -7.54 -29.84 2.90
CA MET A 264 -8.48 -29.77 1.78
C MET A 264 -8.27 -30.87 0.73
N LYS A 265 -7.22 -31.70 0.87
CA LYS A 265 -6.82 -32.74 -0.09
C LYS A 265 -6.63 -32.19 -1.51
N LEU A 266 -6.01 -31.02 -1.62
CA LEU A 266 -5.72 -30.34 -2.87
C LEU A 266 -4.27 -30.55 -3.31
N SER A 267 -4.05 -30.61 -4.62
CA SER A 267 -2.69 -30.56 -5.16
C SER A 267 -2.21 -29.10 -5.24
N PRO A 268 -0.89 -28.84 -5.30
CA PRO A 268 -0.36 -27.49 -5.49
C PRO A 268 -0.93 -26.77 -6.74
N GLY A 269 -1.16 -27.52 -7.83
CA GLY A 269 -1.74 -27.00 -9.08
C GLY A 269 -3.19 -26.50 -8.96
N ASP A 270 -3.90 -26.87 -7.90
CA ASP A 270 -5.25 -26.37 -7.61
C ASP A 270 -5.22 -25.00 -6.90
N ALA A 271 -4.04 -24.48 -6.55
CA ALA A 271 -3.89 -23.34 -5.66
C ALA A 271 -3.07 -22.20 -6.26
N MET A 272 -3.30 -21.01 -5.72
CA MET A 272 -2.61 -19.78 -6.08
C MET A 272 -2.19 -19.02 -4.83
N VAL A 273 -1.04 -18.35 -4.85
CA VAL A 273 -0.55 -17.48 -3.77
C VAL A 273 -0.42 -16.06 -4.29
N VAL A 274 -1.01 -15.12 -3.55
CA VAL A 274 -0.96 -13.68 -3.78
C VAL A 274 -0.27 -13.05 -2.58
N CYS A 275 0.99 -12.67 -2.74
CA CYS A 275 1.76 -12.02 -1.70
C CYS A 275 2.72 -10.98 -2.29
N GLY A 276 3.22 -10.09 -1.44
CA GLY A 276 4.28 -9.15 -1.72
C GLY A 276 5.39 -9.85 -2.50
N GLY A 277 5.80 -9.26 -3.62
CA GLY A 277 6.70 -9.94 -4.56
C GLY A 277 8.04 -10.38 -3.94
N PHE A 278 8.42 -9.78 -2.83
CA PHE A 278 9.57 -10.18 -2.03
C PHE A 278 9.43 -11.60 -1.40
N HIS A 279 8.22 -11.98 -0.97
CA HIS A 279 7.93 -13.22 -0.25
C HIS A 279 7.69 -14.44 -1.15
N ILE A 280 7.44 -14.26 -2.46
CA ILE A 280 7.29 -15.41 -3.38
C ILE A 280 8.56 -16.27 -3.42
N PHE A 281 9.71 -15.70 -3.04
CA PHE A 281 11.01 -16.38 -2.98
C PHE A 281 11.35 -16.96 -1.62
N LEU A 282 10.35 -17.17 -0.76
CA LEU A 282 10.51 -17.91 0.50
C LEU A 282 11.20 -19.27 0.28
N ASP A 283 11.97 -19.71 1.27
CA ASP A 283 12.60 -21.03 1.22
C ASP A 283 11.61 -22.11 1.69
N GLN A 284 11.12 -22.91 0.75
CA GLN A 284 10.19 -24.00 1.02
C GLN A 284 10.85 -25.18 1.76
N ASN A 285 12.18 -25.23 1.80
CA ASN A 285 12.97 -26.28 2.45
C ASN A 285 13.57 -25.82 3.78
N ASP A 286 13.27 -24.60 4.25
CA ASP A 286 13.72 -24.15 5.56
C ASP A 286 13.22 -25.13 6.65
N PRO A 287 14.11 -25.83 7.36
CA PRO A 287 13.72 -26.82 8.35
C PRO A 287 13.26 -26.18 9.66
N SER A 288 13.49 -24.88 9.86
CA SER A 288 13.12 -24.17 11.07
C SER A 288 11.60 -24.01 11.17
N PRO A 289 10.99 -24.29 12.34
CA PRO A 289 9.57 -24.03 12.51
C PRO A 289 9.30 -22.52 12.52
N PRO A 290 8.10 -22.09 12.11
CA PRO A 290 7.66 -20.72 12.38
C PRO A 290 7.50 -20.48 13.89
N PRO A 291 7.56 -19.21 14.34
CA PRO A 291 7.35 -18.88 15.75
C PRO A 291 5.97 -19.34 16.23
N ALA A 292 5.89 -19.63 17.53
CA ALA A 292 4.62 -19.92 18.18
C ALA A 292 3.75 -18.65 18.22
N VAL A 293 2.45 -18.81 18.08
CA VAL A 293 1.51 -17.70 18.30
C VAL A 293 1.17 -17.68 19.79
N PRO A 294 1.49 -16.60 20.50
CA PRO A 294 1.26 -16.51 21.94
C PRO A 294 -0.24 -16.53 22.27
N PRO A 295 -0.65 -17.14 23.40
CA PRO A 295 -2.03 -17.05 23.88
C PRO A 295 -2.30 -15.65 24.47
N GLY A 296 -3.55 -15.19 24.36
CA GLY A 296 -3.98 -13.92 24.95
C GLY A 296 -5.34 -13.49 24.44
N THR A 297 -5.76 -12.27 24.82
CA THR A 297 -7.01 -11.68 24.35
C THR A 297 -6.79 -11.01 23.00
N LEU A 298 -7.43 -11.54 21.96
CA LEU A 298 -7.41 -11.00 20.61
C LEU A 298 -8.75 -10.34 20.25
N SER A 299 -8.69 -9.16 19.65
CA SER A 299 -9.83 -8.46 19.06
C SER A 299 -9.49 -8.05 17.63
N VAL A 300 -10.30 -8.51 16.67
CA VAL A 300 -10.12 -8.22 15.25
C VAL A 300 -11.43 -7.68 14.68
N THR A 301 -11.35 -6.61 13.89
CA THR A 301 -12.49 -6.04 13.19
C THR A 301 -12.08 -5.39 11.86
N VAL A 302 -13.06 -4.95 11.08
CA VAL A 302 -12.85 -4.10 9.90
C VAL A 302 -13.47 -2.74 10.20
N ALA A 303 -12.70 -1.68 9.98
CA ALA A 303 -13.16 -0.31 10.21
C ALA A 303 -13.06 0.53 8.94
N PRO A 304 -13.91 1.57 8.81
CA PRO A 304 -13.71 2.62 7.81
C PRO A 304 -12.32 3.22 7.91
N TYR A 305 -11.75 3.54 6.77
CA TYR A 305 -10.46 4.18 6.65
C TYR A 305 -10.55 5.31 5.61
N SER A 306 -9.56 6.19 5.56
CA SER A 306 -9.57 7.33 4.62
C SER A 306 -8.34 7.33 3.74
N TYR A 307 -8.42 7.99 2.58
CA TYR A 307 -7.24 8.17 1.74
C TYR A 307 -6.11 8.89 2.46
N PHE A 308 -6.42 9.91 3.26
CA PHE A 308 -5.41 10.62 4.04
C PHE A 308 -4.62 9.66 4.93
N ARG A 309 -5.28 8.73 5.63
CA ARG A 309 -4.60 7.76 6.52
C ARG A 309 -3.83 6.65 5.80
N ILE A 310 -4.08 6.45 4.49
CA ILE A 310 -3.29 5.53 3.62
C ILE A 310 -2.12 6.28 3.00
N SER A 311 -2.22 7.61 2.91
CA SER A 311 -1.21 8.40 2.26
C SER A 311 0.11 8.41 3.01
N GLU A 312 1.20 8.58 2.27
CA GLU A 312 2.52 8.78 2.86
C GLU A 312 2.55 9.99 3.84
N LEU A 313 1.65 10.98 3.65
CA LEU A 313 1.54 12.17 4.52
C LEU A 313 1.12 11.84 5.97
N SER A 314 0.44 10.71 6.20
CA SER A 314 0.11 10.29 7.58
C SER A 314 1.24 9.49 8.24
N GLY A 315 2.36 9.27 7.55
CA GLY A 315 3.48 8.46 8.04
C GLY A 315 3.24 6.95 7.97
N TYR A 316 2.31 6.49 7.12
CA TYR A 316 2.10 5.06 6.90
C TYR A 316 3.25 4.49 6.04
N GLY A 317 3.94 3.44 6.52
CA GLY A 317 5.16 2.88 5.91
C GLY A 317 4.98 2.35 4.49
N ALA A 318 3.92 1.58 4.25
CA ALA A 318 3.50 1.11 2.92
C ALA A 318 2.81 2.19 2.07
N GLY A 319 2.96 3.46 2.48
CA GLY A 319 2.13 4.59 2.11
C GLY A 319 1.91 4.75 0.61
N ASN A 320 0.73 5.25 0.28
CA ASN A 320 0.36 5.55 -1.09
C ASN A 320 0.53 7.05 -1.37
N ARG A 321 1.39 7.44 -2.32
CA ARG A 321 1.63 8.86 -2.63
C ARG A 321 0.44 9.61 -3.23
N ALA A 322 -0.49 8.90 -3.88
CA ALA A 322 -1.62 9.53 -4.58
C ALA A 322 -2.85 8.59 -4.65
N PRO A 323 -3.49 8.28 -3.50
CA PRO A 323 -4.57 7.31 -3.44
C PRO A 323 -5.71 7.54 -4.42
N ARG A 324 -6.10 8.81 -4.63
CA ARG A 324 -7.19 9.18 -5.54
C ARG A 324 -6.77 9.06 -7.00
N PHE A 325 -5.54 9.47 -7.35
CA PHE A 325 -5.01 9.30 -8.71
C PHE A 325 -4.96 7.82 -9.11
N TYR A 326 -4.45 6.95 -8.25
CA TYR A 326 -4.38 5.52 -8.57
C TYR A 326 -5.76 4.85 -8.61
N GLU A 327 -6.74 5.35 -7.84
CA GLU A 327 -8.12 4.91 -8.02
C GLU A 327 -8.64 5.27 -9.41
N LEU A 328 -8.42 6.52 -9.86
CA LEU A 328 -8.82 6.95 -11.19
C LEU A 328 -8.19 6.07 -12.27
N CYS A 329 -6.88 5.77 -12.15
CA CYS A 329 -6.19 4.82 -13.02
C CYS A 329 -6.88 3.44 -13.01
N PHE A 330 -7.18 2.89 -11.84
CA PHE A 330 -7.82 1.59 -11.72
C PHE A 330 -9.20 1.55 -12.36
N GLU A 331 -10.05 2.54 -12.07
CA GLU A 331 -11.41 2.65 -12.60
C GLU A 331 -11.40 2.76 -14.13
N HIS A 332 -10.56 3.63 -14.68
CA HIS A 332 -10.46 3.84 -16.12
C HIS A 332 -9.93 2.60 -16.84
N HIS A 333 -8.79 2.06 -16.39
CA HIS A 333 -8.19 0.90 -17.05
C HIS A 333 -9.07 -0.34 -16.93
N SER A 334 -9.80 -0.51 -15.82
CA SER A 334 -10.77 -1.60 -15.67
C SER A 334 -11.98 -1.45 -16.59
N ALA A 335 -12.34 -0.21 -16.95
CA ALA A 335 -13.38 0.09 -17.94
C ALA A 335 -12.87 0.06 -19.39
N GLY A 336 -11.60 -0.28 -19.63
CA GLY A 336 -10.99 -0.27 -20.97
C GLY A 336 -10.70 1.14 -21.51
N ILE A 337 -10.75 2.16 -20.64
CA ILE A 337 -10.41 3.54 -20.97
C ILE A 337 -8.89 3.69 -20.92
N GLY A 338 -8.30 4.31 -21.94
CA GLY A 338 -6.85 4.48 -22.06
C GLY A 338 -6.27 5.56 -21.14
N GLN A 339 -4.95 5.51 -20.95
CA GLN A 339 -4.20 6.42 -20.09
C GLN A 339 -4.38 7.90 -20.48
N ASP A 340 -4.56 8.21 -21.77
CA ASP A 340 -4.80 9.59 -22.23
C ASP A 340 -5.98 10.24 -21.52
N GLN A 341 -7.07 9.49 -21.32
CA GLN A 341 -8.26 10.01 -20.64
C GLN A 341 -8.05 10.17 -19.14
N VAL A 342 -7.28 9.27 -18.50
CA VAL A 342 -6.88 9.40 -17.09
C VAL A 342 -6.14 10.72 -16.87
N VAL A 343 -5.19 11.03 -17.77
CA VAL A 343 -4.40 12.27 -17.72
C VAL A 343 -5.29 13.49 -17.89
N ILE A 344 -6.21 13.46 -18.86
CA ILE A 344 -7.17 14.54 -19.10
C ILE A 344 -8.00 14.80 -17.84
N ASP A 345 -8.61 13.77 -17.27
CA ASP A 345 -9.54 13.92 -16.15
C ASP A 345 -8.81 14.38 -14.88
N TYR A 346 -7.63 13.83 -14.59
CA TYR A 346 -6.80 14.27 -13.48
C TYR A 346 -6.36 15.75 -13.63
N VAL A 347 -5.88 16.15 -14.82
CA VAL A 347 -5.48 17.55 -15.06
C VAL A 347 -6.67 18.51 -14.92
N ILE A 348 -7.86 18.10 -15.38
CA ILE A 348 -9.09 18.87 -15.20
C ILE A 348 -9.45 19.00 -13.71
N GLU A 349 -9.32 17.92 -12.92
CA GLU A 349 -9.54 17.95 -11.46
C GLU A 349 -8.59 18.94 -10.78
N VAL A 350 -7.28 18.87 -11.07
CA VAL A 350 -6.28 19.82 -10.52
C VAL A 350 -6.61 21.27 -10.89
N ILE A 351 -6.94 21.55 -12.15
CA ILE A 351 -7.26 22.92 -12.57
C ILE A 351 -8.55 23.45 -11.95
N LYS A 352 -9.57 22.60 -11.78
CA LYS A 352 -10.78 22.96 -11.04
C LYS A 352 -10.46 23.31 -9.59
N GLU A 353 -9.57 22.54 -8.96
CA GLU A 353 -9.15 22.80 -7.59
C GLU A 353 -8.34 24.10 -7.46
N CYS A 354 -7.40 24.37 -8.38
CA CYS A 354 -6.71 25.65 -8.45
C CYS A 354 -7.69 26.83 -8.59
N ARG A 355 -8.73 26.71 -9.42
CA ARG A 355 -9.77 27.76 -9.58
C ARG A 355 -10.57 27.96 -8.31
N ARG A 356 -10.93 26.89 -7.60
CA ARG A 356 -11.61 26.96 -6.29
C ARG A 356 -10.78 27.76 -5.28
N ARG A 357 -9.46 27.65 -5.37
CA ARG A 357 -8.47 28.38 -4.56
C ARG A 357 -8.17 29.79 -5.07
N GLY A 358 -8.89 30.28 -6.08
CA GLY A 358 -8.75 31.64 -6.61
C GLY A 358 -7.66 31.81 -7.67
N GLN A 359 -7.04 30.73 -8.17
CA GLN A 359 -6.09 30.82 -9.28
C GLN A 359 -6.82 30.96 -10.63
N MET A 360 -6.29 31.81 -11.50
CA MET A 360 -6.84 32.06 -12.84
C MET A 360 -6.25 31.12 -13.90
N LEU A 361 -6.40 29.81 -13.71
CA LEU A 361 -6.00 28.80 -14.71
C LEU A 361 -7.11 28.59 -15.73
N SER A 362 -6.78 28.68 -17.01
CA SER A 362 -7.72 28.59 -18.14
C SER A 362 -7.87 27.15 -18.65
N SER A 363 -8.84 26.92 -19.54
CA SER A 363 -8.93 25.63 -20.24
C SER A 363 -7.75 25.42 -21.21
N ALA A 364 -7.11 26.50 -21.67
CA ALA A 364 -5.90 26.40 -22.48
C ALA A 364 -4.73 25.83 -21.66
N ASP A 365 -4.65 26.14 -20.36
CA ASP A 365 -3.65 25.54 -19.47
C ASP A 365 -3.90 24.02 -19.34
N ALA A 366 -5.17 23.57 -19.26
CA ALA A 366 -5.51 22.14 -19.21
C ALA A 366 -5.06 21.37 -20.47
N ILE A 367 -5.36 21.94 -21.63
CA ILE A 367 -4.96 21.38 -22.93
C ILE A 367 -3.42 21.34 -23.01
N GLY A 368 -2.77 22.47 -22.66
CA GLY A 368 -1.33 22.60 -22.65
C GLY A 368 -0.65 21.57 -21.76
N THR A 369 -1.11 21.42 -20.51
CA THR A 369 -0.58 20.44 -19.55
C THR A 369 -0.75 19.01 -20.06
N THR A 370 -1.93 18.65 -20.56
CA THR A 370 -2.18 17.28 -21.06
C THR A 370 -1.23 16.93 -22.21
N GLN A 371 -1.12 17.81 -23.20
CA GLN A 371 -0.21 17.61 -24.34
C GLN A 371 1.25 17.58 -23.89
N HIS A 372 1.62 18.46 -22.95
CA HIS A 372 2.98 18.52 -22.42
C HIS A 372 3.36 17.25 -21.66
N ALA A 373 2.46 16.67 -20.87
CA ALA A 373 2.68 15.40 -20.18
C ALA A 373 2.95 14.26 -21.18
N MET A 374 2.15 14.17 -22.25
CA MET A 374 2.36 13.18 -23.32
C MET A 374 3.70 13.40 -24.05
N MET A 375 4.09 14.65 -24.30
CA MET A 375 5.39 14.98 -24.90
C MET A 375 6.55 14.61 -23.99
N LEU A 376 6.45 14.86 -22.68
CA LEU A 376 7.46 14.48 -21.69
C LEU A 376 7.64 12.96 -21.63
N ALA A 377 6.54 12.20 -21.63
CA ALA A 377 6.58 10.74 -21.68
C ALA A 377 7.36 10.24 -22.90
N ARG A 378 7.03 10.77 -24.10
CA ARG A 378 7.71 10.43 -25.36
C ARG A 378 9.19 10.81 -25.37
N LEU A 379 9.52 12.00 -24.86
CA LEU A 379 10.91 12.45 -24.71
C LEU A 379 11.71 11.52 -23.77
N ARG A 380 11.03 10.93 -22.79
CA ARG A 380 11.58 9.94 -21.84
C ARG A 380 11.48 8.50 -22.36
N GLY A 381 11.17 8.29 -23.64
CA GLY A 381 11.14 6.98 -24.30
C GLY A 381 9.93 6.12 -23.95
N ARG A 382 8.86 6.71 -23.41
CA ARG A 382 7.62 6.00 -23.02
C ARG A 382 6.44 6.48 -23.88
N LYS A 383 5.48 5.58 -24.10
CA LYS A 383 4.26 5.91 -24.83
C LYS A 383 3.33 6.79 -23.99
N ASP A 384 3.16 6.39 -22.74
CA ASP A 384 2.12 6.87 -21.85
C ASP A 384 2.75 7.56 -20.62
N PRO A 385 2.19 8.70 -20.15
CA PRO A 385 2.72 9.44 -19.02
C PRO A 385 2.40 8.79 -17.67
N VAL A 386 3.31 8.94 -16.72
CA VAL A 386 3.09 8.64 -15.29
C VAL A 386 2.82 9.91 -14.51
N LEU A 387 2.43 9.78 -13.24
CA LEU A 387 2.15 10.93 -12.36
C LEU A 387 3.27 11.98 -12.35
N ASP A 388 4.53 11.54 -12.41
CA ASP A 388 5.71 12.42 -12.49
C ASP A 388 5.76 13.27 -13.77
N ASP A 389 5.34 12.73 -14.92
CA ASP A 389 5.26 13.49 -16.18
C ASP A 389 4.14 14.52 -16.12
N ILE A 390 3.02 14.14 -15.51
CA ILE A 390 1.85 15.02 -15.34
C ILE A 390 2.18 16.15 -14.37
N TYR A 391 2.87 15.85 -13.27
CA TYR A 391 3.36 16.84 -12.32
C TYR A 391 4.30 17.84 -12.99
N ASP A 392 5.32 17.36 -13.71
CA ASP A 392 6.26 18.24 -14.41
C ASP A 392 5.53 19.13 -15.44
N ALA A 393 4.52 18.59 -16.12
CA ALA A 393 3.68 19.35 -17.06
C ALA A 393 2.80 20.40 -16.38
N LEU A 394 2.20 20.08 -15.23
CA LEU A 394 1.43 21.03 -14.43
C LEU A 394 2.30 22.19 -13.98
N ILE A 395 3.49 21.92 -13.43
CA ILE A 395 4.43 22.96 -13.04
C ILE A 395 4.83 23.81 -14.25
N THR A 396 5.19 23.17 -15.37
CA THR A 396 5.67 23.88 -16.57
C THR A 396 4.59 24.77 -17.20
N CYS A 397 3.36 24.30 -17.28
CA CYS A 397 2.29 25.02 -17.96
C CYS A 397 1.54 25.99 -17.04
N CYS A 398 1.33 25.64 -15.77
CA CYS A 398 0.45 26.40 -14.87
C CYS A 398 1.21 27.36 -13.95
N CYS A 399 2.49 27.11 -13.61
CA CYS A 399 3.26 28.05 -12.79
C CYS A 399 3.76 29.23 -13.63
N LYS A 400 3.25 30.44 -13.36
CA LYS A 400 3.67 31.68 -14.06
C LYS A 400 4.76 32.43 -13.28
N GLY A 401 5.86 31.74 -12.99
CA GLY A 401 6.94 32.29 -12.16
C GLY A 401 7.91 31.22 -11.65
N ASN A 402 8.58 31.50 -10.54
CA ASN A 402 9.46 30.56 -9.87
C ASN A 402 8.64 29.52 -9.10
N PRO A 403 8.73 28.21 -9.43
CA PRO A 403 7.96 27.18 -8.75
C PRO A 403 8.15 27.12 -7.23
N LYS A 404 9.28 27.61 -6.71
CA LYS A 404 9.55 27.61 -5.25
C LYS A 404 8.76 28.66 -4.48
N THR A 405 8.29 29.71 -5.15
CA THR A 405 7.60 30.84 -4.51
C THR A 405 6.19 31.04 -5.03
N ASP A 406 5.98 30.73 -6.31
CA ASP A 406 4.79 31.15 -7.05
C ASP A 406 3.83 29.98 -7.34
N ALA A 407 4.23 28.74 -7.04
CA ALA A 407 3.42 27.54 -7.29
C ALA A 407 2.65 27.04 -6.06
N THR A 408 2.68 27.70 -4.90
CA THR A 408 2.10 27.18 -3.65
C THR A 408 0.65 26.71 -3.82
N GLY A 409 -0.24 27.56 -4.34
CA GLY A 409 -1.64 27.16 -4.52
C GLY A 409 -1.86 26.09 -5.60
N LEU A 410 -0.92 25.89 -6.53
CA LEU A 410 -0.95 24.79 -7.50
C LEU A 410 -0.49 23.49 -6.83
N LEU A 411 0.58 23.54 -6.04
CA LEU A 411 1.09 22.39 -5.30
C LEU A 411 0.06 21.89 -4.29
N GLU A 412 -0.59 22.78 -3.54
CA GLU A 412 -1.66 22.40 -2.62
C GLU A 412 -2.88 21.80 -3.33
N ALA A 413 -3.20 22.28 -4.54
CA ALA A 413 -4.27 21.69 -5.36
C ALA A 413 -3.89 20.30 -5.88
N ILE A 414 -2.63 20.11 -6.28
CA ILE A 414 -2.09 18.80 -6.67
C ILE A 414 -2.16 17.83 -5.50
N ASP A 415 -1.73 18.24 -4.30
CA ASP A 415 -1.77 17.40 -3.11
C ASP A 415 -3.22 17.03 -2.73
N GLU A 416 -4.15 17.98 -2.76
CA GLU A 416 -5.57 17.71 -2.49
C GLU A 416 -6.18 16.72 -3.48
N VAL A 417 -5.85 16.83 -4.78
CA VAL A 417 -6.36 15.92 -5.82
C VAL A 417 -5.65 14.56 -5.77
N ASN A 418 -4.36 14.51 -5.48
CA ASN A 418 -3.61 13.25 -5.31
C ASN A 418 -4.15 12.42 -4.17
N ILE A 419 -4.40 13.05 -3.02
CA ILE A 419 -4.87 12.35 -1.83
C ILE A 419 -6.37 12.13 -1.89
N GLY A 420 -7.16 13.17 -2.18
CA GLY A 420 -8.61 13.14 -2.09
C GLY A 420 -9.14 13.01 -0.66
N THR A 421 -10.45 13.09 -0.51
CA THR A 421 -11.15 13.12 0.79
C THR A 421 -12.04 11.91 1.02
N ARG A 422 -11.78 10.79 0.32
CA ARG A 422 -12.65 9.61 0.43
C ARG A 422 -12.51 8.95 1.80
N LEU A 423 -13.64 8.82 2.48
CA LEU A 423 -13.82 7.95 3.65
C LEU A 423 -14.59 6.70 3.20
N GLY A 424 -14.06 5.52 3.52
CA GLY A 424 -14.74 4.28 3.20
C GLY A 424 -15.90 3.98 4.14
N ARG A 425 -16.55 2.85 3.88
CA ARG A 425 -17.71 2.37 4.61
C ARG A 425 -17.58 0.88 4.85
N VAL A 426 -17.98 0.42 6.03
CA VAL A 426 -18.07 -1.01 6.35
C VAL A 426 -19.53 -1.42 6.45
N THR A 427 -19.82 -2.68 6.14
CA THR A 427 -21.15 -3.26 6.30
C THR A 427 -21.60 -3.24 7.76
N ASP A 428 -22.89 -2.98 8.02
CA ASP A 428 -23.44 -2.97 9.38
C ASP A 428 -23.42 -4.36 10.04
N ARG A 429 -23.23 -5.43 9.25
CA ARG A 429 -23.15 -6.83 9.74
C ARG A 429 -21.98 -7.07 10.68
N ILE A 430 -20.91 -6.28 10.59
CA ILE A 430 -19.73 -6.44 11.45
C ILE A 430 -19.97 -5.96 12.88
N GLY A 431 -21.10 -5.28 13.12
CA GLY A 431 -21.39 -4.60 14.37
C GLY A 431 -20.58 -3.31 14.52
N ARG A 432 -20.64 -2.71 15.70
CA ARG A 432 -19.88 -1.51 16.05
C ARG A 432 -18.96 -1.83 17.22
N LEU A 433 -17.73 -1.34 17.13
CA LEU A 433 -16.81 -1.39 18.26
C LEU A 433 -17.42 -0.65 19.46
N PRO A 434 -17.23 -1.12 20.71
CA PRO A 434 -17.79 -0.46 21.89
C PRO A 434 -17.43 1.03 21.99
N ILE A 435 -16.19 1.40 21.65
CA ILE A 435 -15.76 2.81 21.65
C ILE A 435 -16.45 3.66 20.56
N VAL A 436 -16.78 3.04 19.42
CA VAL A 436 -17.53 3.70 18.34
C VAL A 436 -19.00 3.84 18.74
N SER A 437 -19.57 2.82 19.39
CA SER A 437 -20.92 2.91 19.96
C SER A 437 -21.00 3.99 21.03
N ASP A 438 -20.07 4.03 22.00
CA ASP A 438 -20.00 5.09 23.01
C ASP A 438 -19.85 6.45 22.32
N PHE A 439 -18.96 6.60 21.33
CA PHE A 439 -18.82 7.86 20.58
C PHE A 439 -20.16 8.35 20.01
N TYR A 440 -20.91 7.50 19.31
CA TYR A 440 -22.20 7.89 18.74
C TYR A 440 -23.28 8.13 19.81
N GLU A 441 -23.28 7.36 20.90
CA GLU A 441 -24.16 7.59 22.05
C GLU A 441 -23.87 8.94 22.72
N GLN A 442 -22.61 9.32 22.84
CA GLN A 442 -22.19 10.61 23.39
C GLN A 442 -22.56 11.75 22.44
N LEU A 443 -22.36 11.59 21.13
CA LEU A 443 -22.82 12.57 20.14
C LEU A 443 -24.32 12.80 20.23
N ALA A 444 -25.11 11.72 20.31
CA ALA A 444 -26.56 11.80 20.43
C ALA A 444 -27.02 12.42 21.75
N ARG A 445 -26.40 12.02 22.86
CA ARG A 445 -26.64 12.63 24.18
C ARG A 445 -26.37 14.14 24.19
N HIS A 446 -25.45 14.61 23.35
CA HIS A 446 -25.05 16.01 23.28
C HIS A 446 -25.63 16.77 22.06
N GLU A 447 -26.46 16.12 21.23
CA GLU A 447 -27.04 16.69 20.01
C GLU A 447 -25.97 17.29 19.08
N LEU A 448 -24.93 16.50 18.78
CA LEU A 448 -23.77 16.86 17.95
C LEU A 448 -23.64 16.01 16.67
N GLU A 449 -24.63 15.18 16.35
CA GLU A 449 -24.60 14.24 15.22
C GLU A 449 -24.43 14.96 13.88
N GLU A 450 -25.12 16.09 13.67
CA GLU A 450 -24.98 16.87 12.44
C GLU A 450 -23.58 17.47 12.27
N VAL A 451 -22.90 17.78 13.38
CA VAL A 451 -21.53 18.31 13.36
C VAL A 451 -20.56 17.20 12.97
N ALA A 452 -20.73 16.01 13.52
CA ALA A 452 -19.88 14.85 13.23
C ALA A 452 -20.14 14.22 11.84
N ALA A 453 -21.31 14.46 11.24
CA ALA A 453 -21.67 13.93 9.93
C ALA A 453 -20.98 14.63 8.74
N ARG A 454 -20.22 15.70 8.98
CA ARG A 454 -19.58 16.52 7.94
C ARG A 454 -18.08 16.57 8.13
N GLU A 455 -17.32 16.19 7.11
CA GLU A 455 -15.86 16.35 7.08
C GLU A 455 -15.49 17.81 6.70
N LYS A 456 -15.96 18.77 7.50
CA LYS A 456 -15.67 20.19 7.35
C LYS A 456 -15.34 20.78 8.71
N VAL A 457 -14.37 21.69 8.74
CA VAL A 457 -14.11 22.50 9.91
C VAL A 457 -15.33 23.40 10.13
N VAL A 458 -16.03 23.18 11.24
CA VAL A 458 -17.18 23.99 11.66
C VAL A 458 -16.81 24.70 12.95
N THR A 459 -17.02 26.01 12.99
CA THR A 459 -16.92 26.78 14.22
C THR A 459 -18.21 26.61 15.02
N TYR A 460 -18.11 26.05 16.22
CA TYR A 460 -19.25 25.82 17.11
C TYR A 460 -19.08 26.63 18.40
N THR A 461 -19.95 27.59 18.64
CA THR A 461 -19.90 28.47 19.82
C THR A 461 -20.62 27.83 21.00
N LEU A 462 -19.96 27.77 22.16
CA LEU A 462 -20.47 27.14 23.38
C LEU A 462 -20.46 28.13 24.55
N ASP A 463 -21.56 28.25 25.29
CA ASP A 463 -21.62 29.00 26.54
C ASP A 463 -21.40 28.06 27.74
N LYS A 464 -20.17 28.02 28.27
CA LYS A 464 -19.79 27.12 29.39
C LYS A 464 -20.57 27.36 30.69
N ARG A 465 -21.34 28.45 30.81
CA ARG A 465 -22.24 28.67 31.96
C ARG A 465 -23.52 27.82 31.87
N GLN A 466 -23.87 27.37 30.67
CA GLN A 466 -24.99 26.46 30.47
C GLN A 466 -24.52 25.01 30.63
N PRO A 467 -25.17 24.18 31.48
CA PRO A 467 -24.71 22.82 31.75
C PRO A 467 -24.55 21.94 30.50
N LYS A 468 -25.44 22.11 29.51
CA LYS A 468 -25.41 21.38 28.24
C LYS A 468 -24.16 21.70 27.42
N ASP A 469 -23.82 22.98 27.32
CA ASP A 469 -22.67 23.46 26.56
C ASP A 469 -21.34 23.21 27.28
N ALA A 470 -21.34 23.20 28.61
CA ALA A 470 -20.20 22.74 29.40
C ALA A 470 -19.89 21.25 29.12
N ALA A 471 -20.92 20.39 29.09
CA ALA A 471 -20.77 18.97 28.80
C ALA A 471 -20.33 18.71 27.34
N ARG A 472 -20.89 19.45 26.38
CA ARG A 472 -20.41 19.46 24.97
C ARG A 472 -18.94 19.85 24.87
N SER A 473 -18.53 20.91 25.58
CA SER A 473 -17.13 21.34 25.62
C SER A 473 -16.23 20.24 26.19
N ALA A 474 -16.64 19.57 27.26
CA ALA A 474 -15.89 18.46 27.84
C ALA A 474 -15.76 17.27 26.87
N LEU A 475 -16.83 16.90 26.16
CA LEU A 475 -16.76 15.87 25.12
C LEU A 475 -15.79 16.26 24.01
N LEU A 476 -15.93 17.45 23.44
CA LEU A 476 -15.05 17.91 22.35
C LEU A 476 -13.58 17.96 22.77
N HIS A 477 -13.28 18.37 24.01
CA HIS A 477 -11.91 18.30 24.54
C HIS A 477 -11.42 16.87 24.76
N ARG A 478 -12.28 15.94 25.17
CA ARG A 478 -11.93 14.52 25.26
C ARG A 478 -11.62 13.91 23.89
N LEU A 479 -12.33 14.34 22.85
CA LEU A 479 -12.09 13.90 21.47
C LEU A 479 -10.79 14.44 20.88
N ILE A 480 -10.17 15.47 21.46
CA ILE A 480 -8.81 15.91 21.08
C ILE A 480 -7.75 14.96 21.66
N PHE A 481 -8.06 14.30 22.77
CA PHE A 481 -7.13 13.41 23.48
C PHE A 481 -7.19 11.95 22.96
N LEU A 482 -8.33 11.54 22.42
CA LEU A 482 -8.53 10.26 21.74
C LEU A 482 -8.05 10.33 20.29
#